data_AF-A0A6A6LT34-F1
#
_entry.id   AF-A0A6A6LT34-F1
#
_cell.length_a   1.000
_cell.length_b   1.000
_cell.length_c   1.000
_cell.angle_alpha   90.00
_cell.angle_beta   90.00
_cell.angle_gamma   90.00
#
_symmetry.space_group_name_H-M   'P 1'
#
loop_
_entity.id
_entity.type
_entity.pdbx_description
1 polymer ?
#
loop_
_entity_poly.entity_id
_entity_poly.type
_entity_poly.pdbx_seq_one_letter_code
_entity_poly.pdbx_strand_id
1 'polypeptide(L)'
;MLLSLSITAQAQPQYNRRICSNTTTFPKNSAYQANLNTLLFFLSSNATRSIGFHITSAGQNPNTVYGLFLCRGDYSPDVCKDCVSFATQLDLVRRCPVEKEALIWYDQCLVRYSNRSFFSTVDLKPTVCMWNVNNITDVGLFKNLLNTTMRDVAAEAASASSGTKKFAVKVVDFTGTQKLYNLVQCIPDLSKSDCNTCLQIAIQDCRIVVKEGEEEESCFRVAVFVMKRGNEISSLQFDLSTIETATKNFSDDNKLGQGRFGQVYKGTLPNGQEIAVKRLSRSSRQGAGEFKNEVLLLAKLQHRNLVKLIGFCLEGEEKIIVYEFVPNKSLDYFLFDPEKQGQLDWRRRWKIIEGIARGFLYLHEDSQPRIIHRDLKVNNILLDQDMNPKIANFGMARIFGVDQSQGNTSVIAGTYGYMPPEYALHGLFSVKSDIYSFGVLVLEIISGKKISSFNQTDSGDGLVSYVWTHWKNGTPMDVLDPILIDSYSRNEVLRCIQIGLLCVQRDPADRPTMAAVILMLDSCSATIPVPQPPAFFLHSTSGQSFTLKALDLESDQSASKSAPCSVNEASITELHPR
;
A
#
# COMPACT_ATOMS: atom_id res chain seq x y z
N MET A 1 -8.69 4.42 -35.84
CA MET A 1 -8.29 5.56 -35.00
C MET A 1 -9.02 5.42 -33.68
N LEU A 2 -8.40 4.79 -32.67
CA LEU A 2 -9.04 4.47 -31.39
C LEU A 2 -8.44 5.35 -30.28
N LEU A 3 -9.26 6.23 -29.71
CA LEU A 3 -8.90 7.07 -28.57
C LEU A 3 -8.96 6.23 -27.28
N SER A 4 -7.79 5.81 -26.79
CA SER A 4 -7.67 5.18 -25.48
C SER A 4 -7.83 6.21 -24.37
N LEU A 5 -8.98 6.17 -23.68
CA LEU A 5 -9.21 6.94 -22.45
C LEU A 5 -8.31 6.44 -21.33
N SER A 6 -7.18 7.13 -21.12
CA SER A 6 -6.23 6.85 -20.05
C SER A 6 -6.76 7.34 -18.70
N ILE A 7 -7.31 6.44 -17.88
CA ILE A 7 -7.65 6.74 -16.48
C ILE A 7 -6.35 6.68 -15.66
N THR A 8 -5.74 7.84 -15.41
CA THR A 8 -4.58 7.99 -14.53
C THR A 8 -5.00 7.80 -13.07
N ALA A 9 -4.59 6.69 -12.46
CA ALA A 9 -4.83 6.45 -11.03
C ALA A 9 -3.90 7.32 -10.16
N GLN A 10 -4.50 8.15 -9.31
CA GLN A 10 -3.81 9.09 -8.42
C GLN A 10 -3.48 8.41 -7.10
N ALA A 11 -2.24 8.53 -6.62
CA ALA A 11 -1.84 7.97 -5.32
C ALA A 11 -2.47 8.80 -4.19
N GLN A 12 -3.12 8.16 -3.22
CA GLN A 12 -3.74 8.88 -2.12
C GLN A 12 -2.69 9.55 -1.20
N PRO A 13 -2.97 10.75 -0.69
CA PRO A 13 -2.14 11.40 0.31
C PRO A 13 -2.16 10.63 1.64
N GLN A 14 -1.06 10.68 2.37
CA GLN A 14 -0.88 9.92 3.61
C GLN A 14 -1.43 10.73 4.78
N TYR A 15 -2.55 10.29 5.35
CA TYR A 15 -3.25 10.99 6.44
C TYR A 15 -2.46 10.93 7.75
N ASN A 16 -2.30 12.07 8.42
CA ASN A 16 -1.62 12.18 9.71
C ASN A 16 -2.59 12.43 10.86
N ARG A 17 -3.27 13.58 10.86
CA ARG A 17 -4.18 13.99 11.96
C ARG A 17 -5.22 14.97 11.44
N ARG A 18 -6.28 15.13 12.23
CA ARG A 18 -7.30 16.16 12.07
C ARG A 18 -7.59 16.80 13.42
N ILE A 19 -8.07 18.03 13.40
CA ILE A 19 -8.72 18.69 14.52
C ILE A 19 -10.01 19.31 13.97
N CYS A 20 -11.13 19.07 14.64
CA CYS A 20 -12.40 19.73 14.41
C CYS A 20 -12.75 20.44 15.73
N SER A 21 -12.96 21.76 15.73
CA SER A 21 -13.26 22.48 16.96
C SER A 21 -14.76 22.42 17.26
N ASN A 22 -15.12 21.69 18.31
CA ASN A 22 -16.51 21.56 18.75
C ASN A 22 -17.07 22.85 19.40
N THR A 23 -16.24 23.90 19.56
CA THR A 23 -16.64 25.18 20.18
C THR A 23 -17.70 25.93 19.38
N THR A 24 -17.72 25.79 18.06
CA THR A 24 -18.71 26.43 17.19
C THR A 24 -19.11 25.51 16.04
N THR A 25 -20.41 25.36 15.81
CA THR A 25 -20.96 24.47 14.79
C THR A 25 -21.93 25.19 13.85
N PHE A 26 -22.31 24.55 12.74
CA PHE A 26 -23.31 25.01 11.80
C PHE A 26 -24.39 23.93 11.53
N PRO A 27 -25.65 24.31 11.26
CA PRO A 27 -26.67 23.36 10.82
C PRO A 27 -26.37 22.82 9.42
N LYS A 28 -26.72 21.56 9.15
CA LYS A 28 -26.73 21.00 7.78
C LYS A 28 -27.62 21.85 6.88
N ASN A 29 -27.26 21.99 5.60
CA ASN A 29 -27.93 22.82 4.60
C ASN A 29 -28.02 24.33 4.94
N SER A 30 -27.16 24.83 5.83
CA SER A 30 -27.05 26.27 6.13
C SER A 30 -26.25 27.06 5.09
N ALA A 31 -26.41 28.39 5.09
CA ALA A 31 -25.58 29.30 4.30
C ALA A 31 -24.07 29.13 4.59
N TYR A 32 -23.70 28.80 5.84
CA TYR A 32 -22.32 28.50 6.20
C TYR A 32 -21.79 27.24 5.49
N GLN A 33 -22.57 26.16 5.41
CA GLN A 33 -22.21 24.96 4.65
C GLN A 33 -21.99 25.27 3.17
N ALA A 34 -22.85 26.09 2.55
CA ALA A 34 -22.71 26.49 1.15
C ALA A 34 -21.43 27.31 0.91
N ASN A 35 -21.12 28.23 1.82
CA ASN A 35 -19.89 29.02 1.78
C ASN A 35 -18.64 28.14 2.02
N LEU A 36 -18.72 27.16 2.94
CA LEU A 36 -17.64 26.19 3.17
C LEU A 36 -17.37 25.34 1.93
N ASN A 37 -18.39 24.81 1.26
CA ASN A 37 -18.24 24.05 0.01
C ASN A 37 -17.58 24.91 -1.09
N THR A 38 -17.96 26.20 -1.17
CA THR A 38 -17.37 27.18 -2.09
C THR A 38 -15.88 27.44 -1.78
N LEU A 39 -15.54 27.62 -0.49
CA LEU A 39 -14.16 27.77 -0.02
C LEU A 39 -13.30 26.55 -0.37
N LEU A 40 -13.78 25.34 -0.09
CA LEU A 40 -13.07 24.10 -0.36
C LEU A 40 -12.81 23.91 -1.87
N PHE A 41 -13.77 24.27 -2.72
CA PHE A 41 -13.57 24.31 -4.18
C PHE A 41 -12.50 25.33 -4.60
N PHE A 42 -12.49 26.54 -4.02
CA PHE A 42 -11.46 27.54 -4.31
C PHE A 42 -10.06 27.09 -3.85
N LEU A 43 -9.94 26.44 -2.69
CA LEU A 43 -8.67 25.89 -2.24
C LEU A 43 -8.17 24.78 -3.19
N SER A 44 -9.04 23.86 -3.61
CA SER A 44 -8.70 22.79 -4.57
C SER A 44 -8.25 23.33 -5.94
N SER A 45 -8.94 24.33 -6.48
CA SER A 45 -8.63 24.86 -7.82
C SER A 45 -7.34 25.67 -7.86
N ASN A 46 -6.98 26.31 -6.75
CA ASN A 46 -5.76 27.10 -6.60
C ASN A 46 -4.53 26.28 -6.15
N ALA A 47 -4.68 24.96 -5.93
CA ALA A 47 -3.60 24.06 -5.50
C ALA A 47 -2.53 23.77 -6.58
N THR A 48 -2.70 24.33 -7.78
CA THR A 48 -1.71 24.34 -8.87
C THR A 48 -0.57 25.35 -8.68
N ARG A 49 -0.65 26.27 -7.70
CA ARG A 49 0.39 27.29 -7.47
C ARG A 49 1.72 26.67 -7.07
N SER A 50 2.80 27.09 -7.74
CA SER A 50 4.19 26.65 -7.50
C SER A 50 4.68 26.87 -6.06
N ILE A 51 4.20 27.92 -5.38
CA ILE A 51 4.51 28.19 -3.97
C ILE A 51 3.93 27.13 -3.02
N GLY A 52 2.94 26.34 -3.44
CA GLY A 52 2.31 25.32 -2.60
C GLY A 52 1.52 25.90 -1.42
N PHE A 53 1.02 27.13 -1.54
CA PHE A 53 0.29 27.85 -0.50
C PHE A 53 -0.79 28.75 -1.10
N HIS A 54 -1.93 28.86 -0.43
CA HIS A 54 -2.97 29.84 -0.74
C HIS A 54 -3.88 30.09 0.46
N ILE A 55 -4.27 31.35 0.67
CA ILE A 55 -5.34 31.82 1.56
C ILE A 55 -6.51 32.36 0.73
N THR A 56 -7.76 32.08 1.13
CA THR A 56 -8.96 32.65 0.49
C THR A 56 -10.17 32.57 1.43
N SER A 57 -11.24 33.30 1.12
CA SER A 57 -12.49 33.30 1.88
C SER A 57 -13.72 33.21 0.98
N ALA A 58 -14.83 32.72 1.54
CA ALA A 58 -16.12 32.62 0.84
C ALA A 58 -17.27 33.09 1.74
N GLY A 59 -18.28 33.72 1.14
CA GLY A 59 -19.47 34.21 1.84
C GLY A 59 -19.30 35.57 2.54
N GLN A 60 -20.43 36.09 3.03
CA GLN A 60 -20.52 37.38 3.73
C GLN A 60 -20.93 37.18 5.19
N ASN A 61 -20.61 38.17 6.04
CA ASN A 61 -20.96 38.20 7.47
C ASN A 61 -22.48 37.97 7.66
N PRO A 62 -22.93 37.07 8.57
CA PRO A 62 -22.17 36.33 9.60
C PRO A 62 -21.68 34.93 9.16
N ASN A 63 -21.79 34.60 7.86
CA ASN A 63 -21.50 33.26 7.33
C ASN A 63 -20.19 33.19 6.52
N THR A 64 -19.29 34.15 6.65
CA THR A 64 -17.97 34.11 6.00
C THR A 64 -17.14 32.94 6.55
N VAL A 65 -16.49 32.21 5.65
CA VAL A 65 -15.55 31.14 5.96
C VAL A 65 -14.19 31.52 5.40
N TYR A 66 -13.16 31.47 6.23
CA TYR A 66 -11.76 31.72 5.87
C TYR A 66 -11.04 30.39 5.78
N GLY A 67 -10.14 30.22 4.82
CA GLY A 67 -9.37 28.99 4.70
C GLY A 67 -8.04 29.13 4.00
N LEU A 68 -7.18 28.13 4.20
CA LEU A 68 -5.89 28.02 3.53
C LEU A 68 -5.51 26.57 3.27
N PHE A 69 -4.57 26.38 2.34
CA PHE A 69 -3.76 25.17 2.28
C PHE A 69 -2.27 25.53 2.31
N LEU A 70 -1.45 24.62 2.85
CA LEU A 70 0.01 24.66 2.79
C LEU A 70 0.58 23.27 2.50
N CYS A 71 1.35 23.15 1.43
CA CYS A 71 2.01 21.93 1.00
C CYS A 71 3.47 21.88 1.49
N ARG A 72 3.99 20.68 1.76
CA ARG A 72 5.39 20.48 2.19
C ARG A 72 6.34 20.95 1.08
N GLY A 73 7.39 21.69 1.46
CA GLY A 73 8.22 22.42 0.49
C GLY A 73 8.95 21.54 -0.54
N ASP A 74 9.24 20.29 -0.18
CA ASP A 74 9.92 19.27 -0.97
C ASP A 74 9.00 18.46 -1.91
N TYR A 75 7.68 18.68 -1.88
CA TYR A 75 6.76 18.08 -2.86
C TYR A 75 6.58 18.95 -4.11
N SER A 76 6.36 18.27 -5.25
CA SER A 76 6.04 18.91 -6.52
C SER A 76 4.64 19.55 -6.50
N PRO A 77 4.35 20.53 -7.37
CA PRO A 77 3.03 21.15 -7.48
C PRO A 77 1.90 20.14 -7.74
N ASP A 78 2.17 19.06 -8.49
CA ASP A 78 1.18 18.00 -8.71
C ASP A 78 0.83 17.26 -7.41
N VAL A 79 1.83 16.84 -6.63
CA VAL A 79 1.59 16.12 -5.36
C VAL A 79 0.90 17.03 -4.34
N CYS A 80 1.21 18.33 -4.37
CA CYS A 80 0.48 19.35 -3.62
C CYS A 80 -0.98 19.44 -4.05
N LYS A 81 -1.24 19.60 -5.36
CA LYS A 81 -2.58 19.66 -5.95
C LYS A 81 -3.42 18.43 -5.60
N ASP A 82 -2.85 17.24 -5.77
CA ASP A 82 -3.47 15.96 -5.49
C ASP A 82 -3.85 15.85 -4.01
N CYS A 83 -2.99 16.33 -3.12
CA CYS A 83 -3.24 16.37 -1.67
C CYS A 83 -4.36 17.32 -1.28
N VAL A 84 -4.30 18.58 -1.73
CA VAL A 84 -5.33 19.57 -1.39
C VAL A 84 -6.67 19.15 -1.97
N SER A 85 -6.70 18.69 -3.22
CA SER A 85 -7.90 18.16 -3.88
C SER A 85 -8.56 17.07 -3.04
N PHE A 86 -7.80 16.05 -2.62
CA PHE A 86 -8.30 14.96 -1.79
C PHE A 86 -8.84 15.45 -0.43
N ALA A 87 -8.08 16.30 0.26
CA ALA A 87 -8.45 16.89 1.54
C ALA A 87 -9.77 17.66 1.47
N THR A 88 -9.93 18.47 0.42
CA THR A 88 -11.08 19.39 0.25
C THR A 88 -12.34 18.72 -0.28
N GLN A 89 -12.23 17.73 -1.18
CA GLN A 89 -13.39 17.20 -1.91
C GLN A 89 -14.19 16.18 -1.10
N LEU A 90 -13.54 15.42 -0.21
CA LEU A 90 -14.18 14.31 0.50
C LEU A 90 -13.81 14.26 1.98
N ASP A 91 -12.52 14.39 2.33
CA ASP A 91 -12.06 13.94 3.64
C ASP A 91 -12.37 14.94 4.77
N LEU A 92 -12.24 16.26 4.53
CA LEU A 92 -12.62 17.28 5.52
C LEU A 92 -14.10 17.21 5.90
N VAL A 93 -15.01 17.20 4.92
CA VAL A 93 -16.46 17.21 5.15
C VAL A 93 -16.94 15.88 5.75
N ARG A 94 -16.32 14.75 5.38
CA ARG A 94 -16.62 13.45 5.99
C ARG A 94 -16.18 13.37 7.45
N ARG A 95 -15.06 14.00 7.80
CA ARG A 95 -14.46 13.91 9.13
C ARG A 95 -14.98 14.97 10.10
N CYS A 96 -15.02 16.23 9.68
CA CYS A 96 -15.54 17.36 10.44
C CYS A 96 -16.87 17.81 9.79
N PRO A 97 -18.01 17.15 10.08
CA PRO A 97 -19.25 17.34 9.34
C PRO A 97 -20.05 18.58 9.72
N VAL A 98 -19.78 19.22 10.88
CA VAL A 98 -20.61 20.32 11.41
C VAL A 98 -19.82 21.43 12.10
N GLU A 99 -18.52 21.29 12.27
CA GLU A 99 -17.65 22.19 13.03
C GLU A 99 -17.25 23.40 12.16
N LYS A 100 -17.35 24.62 12.70
CA LYS A 100 -16.98 25.86 11.99
C LYS A 100 -15.47 26.10 11.92
N GLU A 101 -14.67 25.28 12.58
CA GLU A 101 -13.22 25.31 12.47
C GLU A 101 -12.68 23.90 12.33
N ALA A 102 -11.86 23.68 11.30
CA ALA A 102 -11.16 22.41 11.13
C ALA A 102 -9.78 22.61 10.53
N LEU A 103 -8.90 21.67 10.85
CA LEU A 103 -7.55 21.55 10.31
C LEU A 103 -7.27 20.07 10.05
N ILE A 104 -6.85 19.74 8.83
CA ILE A 104 -6.41 18.38 8.47
C ILE A 104 -4.96 18.43 8.00
N TRP A 105 -4.18 17.43 8.39
CA TRP A 105 -2.81 17.23 7.94
C TRP A 105 -2.65 15.87 7.26
N TYR A 106 -1.93 15.92 6.14
CA TYR A 106 -1.31 14.79 5.47
C TYR A 106 0.21 14.99 5.49
N ASP A 107 0.97 13.99 5.03
CA ASP A 107 2.40 14.19 4.80
C ASP A 107 2.66 15.31 3.81
N GLN A 108 1.86 15.35 2.74
CA GLN A 108 2.03 16.20 1.57
C GLN A 108 1.52 17.63 1.76
N CYS A 109 0.41 17.82 2.49
CA CYS A 109 -0.22 19.12 2.69
C CYS A 109 -1.03 19.19 3.98
N LEU A 110 -1.39 20.41 4.38
CA LEU A 110 -2.41 20.70 5.38
C LEU A 110 -3.46 21.64 4.79
N VAL A 111 -4.70 21.52 5.26
CA VAL A 111 -5.82 22.39 4.88
C VAL A 111 -6.56 22.82 6.13
N ARG A 112 -6.80 24.14 6.28
CA ARG A 112 -7.48 24.75 7.44
C ARG A 112 -8.68 25.57 6.97
N TYR A 113 -9.77 25.55 7.73
CA TYR A 113 -10.82 26.56 7.64
C TYR A 113 -11.30 27.03 9.02
N SER A 114 -11.88 28.23 9.08
CA SER A 114 -12.44 28.83 10.30
C SER A 114 -13.54 29.85 9.97
N ASN A 115 -14.41 30.14 10.94
CA ASN A 115 -15.36 31.26 10.92
C ASN A 115 -14.72 32.62 11.31
N ARG A 116 -13.48 32.65 11.82
CA ARG A 116 -12.69 33.89 11.98
C ARG A 116 -11.56 33.94 10.96
N SER A 117 -11.06 35.15 10.66
CA SER A 117 -9.81 35.30 9.92
C SER A 117 -8.62 34.87 10.77
N PHE A 118 -7.63 34.24 10.14
CA PHE A 118 -6.36 33.80 10.74
C PHE A 118 -5.18 33.99 9.76
N PHE A 119 -5.33 34.91 8.80
CA PHE A 119 -4.30 35.21 7.80
C PHE A 119 -3.27 36.19 8.37
N SER A 120 -1.99 35.98 8.06
CA SER A 120 -0.85 36.76 8.58
C SER A 120 -0.78 36.89 10.12
N THR A 121 -1.50 36.02 10.85
CA THR A 121 -1.43 35.96 12.32
C THR A 121 -0.58 34.77 12.75
N VAL A 122 0.32 34.98 13.71
CA VAL A 122 1.04 33.88 14.37
C VAL A 122 0.07 33.12 15.27
N ASP A 123 -0.57 32.10 14.71
CA ASP A 123 -1.36 31.16 15.50
C ASP A 123 -0.46 30.05 16.02
N LEU A 124 -0.15 30.12 17.32
CA LEU A 124 0.63 29.09 18.00
C LEU A 124 -0.20 27.85 18.33
N LYS A 125 -1.53 27.81 18.09
CA LYS A 125 -2.49 26.71 18.37
C LYS A 125 -3.03 26.11 17.05
N PRO A 126 -3.00 24.77 16.72
CA PRO A 126 -2.52 23.52 17.39
C PRO A 126 -1.16 22.88 16.92
N THR A 127 -0.45 22.03 17.74
CA THR A 127 0.73 21.19 17.32
C THR A 127 0.24 19.85 16.83
N VAL A 128 1.11 19.21 16.04
CA VAL A 128 1.41 17.79 16.30
C VAL A 128 2.92 17.62 16.43
N CYS A 129 3.43 17.24 17.61
CA CYS A 129 4.80 16.72 17.72
C CYS A 129 4.78 15.25 17.26
N MET A 130 5.80 14.84 16.51
CA MET A 130 5.90 13.46 16.02
C MET A 130 7.14 12.80 16.61
N TRP A 131 6.96 11.57 17.10
CA TRP A 131 8.01 10.84 17.81
C TRP A 131 8.84 10.01 16.84
N ASN A 132 10.18 10.07 16.98
CA ASN A 132 11.06 9.11 16.34
C ASN A 132 11.19 7.88 17.25
N VAL A 133 10.85 6.69 16.73
CA VAL A 133 10.93 5.42 17.46
C VAL A 133 12.33 4.80 17.48
N ASN A 134 13.28 5.36 16.74
CA ASN A 134 14.63 4.83 16.62
C ASN A 134 15.46 5.12 17.89
N ASN A 135 16.11 4.08 18.42
CA ASN A 135 16.94 4.18 19.63
C ASN A 135 18.21 5.02 19.38
N ILE A 136 18.57 5.88 20.33
CA ILE A 136 19.66 6.84 20.24
C ILE A 136 20.73 6.51 21.28
N THR A 137 21.96 6.26 20.83
CA THR A 137 23.07 5.81 21.68
C THR A 137 23.64 6.90 22.57
N ASP A 138 23.69 8.15 22.09
CA ASP A 138 24.06 9.33 22.89
C ASP A 138 22.95 10.39 22.81
N VAL A 139 22.11 10.41 23.84
CA VAL A 139 20.98 11.35 23.95
C VAL A 139 21.45 12.79 24.19
N GLY A 140 22.64 12.98 24.80
CA GLY A 140 23.18 14.31 25.10
C GLY A 140 23.72 15.00 23.85
N LEU A 141 24.58 14.30 23.11
CA LEU A 141 25.10 14.76 21.82
C LEU A 141 23.95 14.95 20.82
N PHE A 142 22.96 14.05 20.81
CA PHE A 142 21.78 14.19 19.96
C PHE A 142 20.98 15.46 20.27
N LYS A 143 20.64 15.70 21.54
CA LYS A 143 19.89 16.90 21.96
C LYS A 143 20.62 18.19 21.57
N ASN A 144 21.95 18.23 21.73
CA ASN A 144 22.76 19.38 21.35
C ASN A 144 22.81 19.58 19.82
N LEU A 145 23.11 18.52 19.06
CA LEU A 145 23.18 18.58 17.60
C LEU A 145 21.83 18.95 16.99
N LEU A 146 20.73 18.39 17.51
CA LEU A 146 19.39 18.73 17.09
C LEU A 146 19.06 20.20 17.34
N ASN A 147 19.26 20.68 18.57
CA ASN A 147 18.89 22.03 18.96
C ASN A 147 19.64 23.09 18.13
N THR A 148 20.95 22.90 17.91
CA THR A 148 21.73 23.78 17.03
C THR A 148 21.24 23.71 15.59
N THR A 149 21.13 22.51 15.02
CA THR A 149 20.76 22.35 13.60
C THR A 149 19.35 22.86 13.30
N MET A 150 18.39 22.62 14.18
CA MET A 150 17.01 23.11 14.03
C MET A 150 16.92 24.64 14.05
N ARG A 151 17.74 25.32 14.87
CA ARG A 151 17.79 26.79 14.88
C ARG A 151 18.36 27.35 13.58
N ASP A 152 19.41 26.74 13.03
CA ASP A 152 19.96 27.14 11.73
C ASP A 152 18.88 27.06 10.64
N VAL A 153 18.22 25.90 10.55
CA VAL A 153 17.19 25.62 9.53
C VAL A 153 15.97 26.54 9.71
N ALA A 154 15.58 26.86 10.94
CA ALA A 154 14.54 27.85 11.22
C ALA A 154 14.92 29.26 10.74
N ALA A 155 16.15 29.70 11.00
CA ALA A 155 16.64 31.00 10.54
C ALA A 155 16.72 31.10 9.01
N GLU A 156 17.08 30.00 8.34
CA GLU A 156 17.09 29.86 6.88
C GLU A 156 15.66 29.98 6.31
N ALA A 157 14.72 29.13 6.76
CA ALA A 157 13.34 29.14 6.30
C ALA A 157 12.64 30.50 6.54
N ALA A 158 12.89 31.13 7.69
CA ALA A 158 12.34 32.46 7.99
C ALA A 158 12.91 33.56 7.09
N SER A 159 14.17 33.44 6.68
CA SER A 159 14.88 34.40 5.82
C SER A 159 14.49 34.32 4.34
N ALA A 160 13.76 33.29 3.92
CA ALA A 160 13.27 33.18 2.54
C ALA A 160 12.41 34.39 2.13
N SER A 161 12.65 34.88 0.90
CA SER A 161 12.04 36.10 0.34
C SER A 161 10.51 36.06 0.34
N SER A 162 9.87 37.24 0.41
CA SER A 162 8.41 37.34 0.27
C SER A 162 7.93 36.71 -1.05
N GLY A 163 6.81 35.97 -1.01
CA GLY A 163 6.30 35.23 -2.17
C GLY A 163 7.03 33.91 -2.48
N THR A 164 7.95 33.45 -1.62
CA THR A 164 8.62 32.14 -1.76
C THR A 164 8.19 31.15 -0.66
N LYS A 165 8.53 29.86 -0.82
CA LYS A 165 8.32 28.84 0.21
C LYS A 165 9.21 29.14 1.42
N LYS A 166 8.62 29.38 2.59
CA LYS A 166 9.35 29.48 3.86
C LYS A 166 9.60 28.09 4.46
N PHE A 167 10.53 27.37 3.82
CA PHE A 167 10.84 25.96 4.05
C PHE A 167 12.36 25.75 3.96
N ALA A 168 12.93 24.94 4.84
CA ALA A 168 14.34 24.54 4.77
C ALA A 168 14.55 23.12 5.31
N VAL A 169 15.62 22.47 4.84
CA VAL A 169 16.05 21.13 5.26
C VAL A 169 17.55 21.07 5.46
N LYS A 170 18.02 20.30 6.45
CA LYS A 170 19.46 20.08 6.69
C LYS A 170 19.71 18.68 7.21
N VAL A 171 20.71 18.02 6.61
CA VAL A 171 21.17 16.69 7.01
C VAL A 171 22.54 16.84 7.65
N VAL A 172 22.70 16.33 8.86
CA VAL A 172 23.98 16.34 9.59
C VAL A 172 24.33 14.92 10.04
N ASP A 173 25.61 14.59 10.03
CA ASP A 173 26.07 13.30 10.55
C ASP A 173 26.01 13.33 12.09
N PHE A 174 25.31 12.36 12.68
CA PHE A 174 25.16 12.21 14.13
C PHE A 174 26.13 11.15 14.68
N THR A 175 26.25 10.02 13.97
CA THR A 175 27.34 9.05 14.14
C THR A 175 27.78 8.55 12.77
N GLY A 176 28.91 7.83 12.68
CA GLY A 176 29.36 7.25 11.40
C GLY A 176 28.36 6.29 10.71
N THR A 177 27.30 5.88 11.42
CA THR A 177 26.19 5.07 10.89
C THR A 177 24.81 5.72 11.07
N GLN A 178 24.69 6.96 11.53
CA GLN A 178 23.41 7.64 11.73
C GLN A 178 23.46 9.08 11.24
N LYS A 179 22.47 9.45 10.42
CA LYS A 179 22.26 10.81 9.93
C LYS A 179 21.02 11.41 10.58
N LEU A 180 21.14 12.66 11.00
CA LEU A 180 20.05 13.46 11.53
C LEU A 180 19.52 14.38 10.43
N TYR A 181 18.25 14.17 10.08
CA TYR A 181 17.52 14.94 9.09
C TYR A 181 16.57 15.90 9.79
N ASN A 182 16.66 17.17 9.42
CA ASN A 182 15.93 18.29 10.01
C ASN A 182 15.13 18.96 8.92
N LEU A 183 13.86 19.25 9.18
CA LEU A 183 12.95 19.94 8.28
C LEU A 183 12.09 20.91 9.07
N VAL A 184 11.94 22.13 8.57
CA VAL A 184 11.02 23.14 9.13
C VAL A 184 10.19 23.78 8.03
N GLN A 185 8.99 24.21 8.39
CA GLN A 185 8.17 25.03 7.51
C GLN A 185 7.26 25.95 8.31
N CYS A 186 7.19 27.22 7.90
CA CYS A 186 6.17 28.16 8.39
C CYS A 186 5.28 28.61 7.21
N ILE A 187 4.21 29.35 7.51
CA ILE A 187 3.29 29.83 6.50
C ILE A 187 3.92 31.02 5.73
N PRO A 188 3.89 31.04 4.37
CA PRO A 188 4.51 32.10 3.58
C PRO A 188 3.95 33.52 3.76
N ASP A 189 2.78 33.69 4.38
CA ASP A 189 2.14 34.99 4.65
C ASP A 189 2.60 35.66 5.96
N LEU A 190 3.48 35.00 6.73
CA LEU A 190 4.11 35.54 7.93
C LEU A 190 5.35 36.38 7.60
N SER A 191 5.64 37.40 8.43
CA SER A 191 6.90 38.14 8.32
C SER A 191 8.11 37.26 8.66
N LYS A 192 9.33 37.72 8.37
CA LYS A 192 10.56 37.04 8.80
C LYS A 192 10.63 36.89 10.33
N SER A 193 10.20 37.91 11.07
CA SER A 193 10.20 37.88 12.54
C SER A 193 9.18 36.87 13.07
N ASP A 194 7.98 36.87 12.50
CA ASP A 194 6.85 36.03 12.90
C ASP A 194 7.11 34.56 12.59
N CYS A 195 7.61 34.26 11.38
CA CYS A 195 8.03 32.93 11.00
C CYS A 195 9.16 32.40 11.90
N ASN A 196 10.20 33.21 12.15
CA ASN A 196 11.29 32.79 13.04
C ASN A 196 10.78 32.53 14.46
N THR A 197 9.94 33.42 15.00
CA THR A 197 9.34 33.27 16.34
C THR A 197 8.50 31.99 16.43
N CYS A 198 7.64 31.75 15.44
CA CYS A 198 6.83 30.54 15.33
C CYS A 198 7.70 29.26 15.32
N LEU A 199 8.74 29.22 14.48
CA LEU A 199 9.63 28.06 14.38
C LEU A 199 10.48 27.84 15.65
N GLN A 200 10.97 28.91 16.28
CA GLN A 200 11.73 28.80 17.54
C GLN A 200 10.86 28.27 18.69
N ILE A 201 9.60 28.70 18.77
CA ILE A 201 8.61 28.18 19.73
C ILE A 201 8.33 26.70 19.44
N ALA A 202 8.07 26.33 18.18
CA ALA A 202 7.86 24.93 17.79
C ALA A 202 9.06 24.01 18.14
N ILE A 203 10.29 24.50 17.99
CA ILE A 203 11.52 23.79 18.38
C ILE A 203 11.64 23.66 19.91
N GLN A 204 11.21 24.68 20.65
CA GLN A 204 11.24 24.67 22.12
C GLN A 204 10.15 23.76 22.72
N ASP A 205 8.98 23.69 22.10
CA ASP A 205 7.81 22.97 22.62
C ASP A 205 7.85 21.48 22.22
N CYS A 206 8.26 21.14 21.00
CA CYS A 206 8.54 19.74 20.61
C CYS A 206 9.90 19.22 21.10
N ARG A 207 10.25 19.52 22.36
CA ARG A 207 11.41 18.89 23.02
C ARG A 207 11.23 17.36 23.05
N ILE A 208 12.35 16.65 22.90
CA ILE A 208 12.40 15.18 22.93
C ILE A 208 12.03 14.68 24.34
N VAL A 209 10.75 14.43 24.57
CA VAL A 209 10.25 13.67 25.71
C VAL A 209 10.58 12.19 25.48
N VAL A 210 11.46 11.65 26.32
CA VAL A 210 11.67 10.20 26.41
C VAL A 210 10.71 9.70 27.47
N LYS A 211 9.68 8.95 27.04
CA LYS A 211 8.67 8.24 27.86
C LYS A 211 8.37 8.85 29.24
N GLU A 212 7.33 9.69 29.30
CA GLU A 212 6.22 9.58 30.26
C GLU A 212 5.02 10.36 29.68
N GLY A 213 3.79 9.94 29.98
CA GLY A 213 2.61 10.36 29.23
C GLY A 213 1.88 11.56 29.83
N GLU A 214 1.42 12.47 28.96
CA GLU A 214 0.06 13.05 28.93
C GLU A 214 -0.07 13.93 27.65
N GLU A 215 -1.29 14.37 27.32
CA GLU A 215 -1.67 14.86 25.96
C GLU A 215 -1.78 16.42 25.83
N GLU A 216 -1.93 16.91 24.58
CA GLU A 216 -2.50 18.24 24.18
C GLU A 216 -1.61 19.55 24.03
N GLU A 217 -0.69 19.60 23.03
CA GLU A 217 -0.44 20.73 22.05
C GLU A 217 -0.03 22.20 22.50
N SER A 218 1.00 22.87 21.89
CA SER A 218 0.87 23.39 20.49
C SER A 218 2.07 24.11 19.71
N CYS A 219 2.29 23.84 18.37
CA CYS A 219 2.80 24.72 17.25
C CYS A 219 3.00 24.04 15.82
N PHE A 220 3.24 24.75 14.71
CA PHE A 220 3.28 24.18 13.32
C PHE A 220 4.60 23.48 12.87
N ARG A 221 4.48 22.52 11.93
CA ARG A 221 5.44 21.43 11.55
C ARG A 221 6.95 21.73 11.67
N VAL A 222 7.51 21.23 12.77
CA VAL A 222 8.90 20.75 12.90
C VAL A 222 8.94 19.25 12.62
N ALA A 223 9.91 18.77 11.84
CA ALA A 223 10.05 17.35 11.53
C ALA A 223 11.53 16.91 11.63
N VAL A 224 11.78 15.86 12.42
CA VAL A 224 13.12 15.45 12.88
C VAL A 224 13.27 13.94 12.80
N PHE A 225 14.28 13.46 12.08
CA PHE A 225 14.53 12.02 11.91
C PHE A 225 15.99 11.67 12.14
N VAL A 226 16.26 10.81 13.13
CA VAL A 226 17.52 10.09 13.21
C VAL A 226 17.33 8.84 12.37
N MET A 227 17.83 8.87 11.12
CA MET A 227 17.89 7.68 10.31
C MET A 227 19.22 6.98 10.57
N LYS A 228 19.17 5.76 11.07
CA LYS A 228 20.31 4.86 10.97
C LYS A 228 20.53 4.57 9.49
N ARG A 229 21.75 4.81 8.99
CA ARG A 229 22.24 4.22 7.75
C ARG A 229 22.01 2.72 7.92
N GLY A 230 21.07 2.17 7.16
CA GLY A 230 20.72 0.76 7.25
C GLY A 230 21.91 -0.05 6.77
N ASN A 231 22.83 -0.39 7.68
CA ASN A 231 24.10 -1.05 7.36
C ASN A 231 23.89 -2.37 6.60
N GLU A 232 22.73 -3.01 6.77
CA GLU A 232 22.32 -4.24 6.07
C GLU A 232 21.70 -4.00 4.68
N ILE A 233 21.18 -2.80 4.40
CA ILE A 233 20.58 -2.46 3.10
C ILE A 233 21.61 -1.79 2.19
N SER A 234 22.52 -0.96 2.73
CA SER A 234 23.61 -0.38 1.94
C SER A 234 24.61 -1.41 1.40
N SER A 235 24.75 -2.57 2.06
CA SER A 235 25.54 -3.71 1.55
C SER A 235 24.87 -4.46 0.39
N LEU A 236 23.59 -4.22 0.15
CA LEU A 236 22.82 -4.81 -0.96
C LEU A 236 22.71 -3.86 -2.17
N GLN A 237 23.35 -2.69 -2.11
CA GLN A 237 23.36 -1.74 -3.23
C GLN A 237 24.47 -2.10 -4.22
N PHE A 238 24.10 -2.24 -5.49
CA PHE A 238 25.01 -2.37 -6.63
C PHE A 238 25.13 -1.03 -7.38
N ASP A 239 26.32 -0.76 -7.91
CA ASP A 239 26.55 0.32 -8.87
C ASP A 239 25.93 -0.04 -10.23
N LEU A 240 25.41 0.94 -10.98
CA LEU A 240 24.76 0.70 -12.27
C LEU A 240 25.67 -0.02 -13.27
N SER A 241 26.96 0.35 -13.30
CA SER A 241 27.99 -0.25 -14.16
C SER A 241 28.19 -1.75 -13.93
N THR A 242 28.01 -2.23 -12.70
CA THR A 242 28.08 -3.67 -12.36
C THR A 242 26.89 -4.40 -12.96
N ILE A 243 25.70 -3.81 -12.88
CA ILE A 243 24.47 -4.38 -13.44
C ILE A 243 24.46 -4.34 -14.98
N GLU A 244 24.93 -3.25 -15.58
CA GLU A 244 25.12 -3.13 -17.03
C GLU A 244 26.11 -4.19 -17.53
N THR A 245 27.25 -4.37 -16.87
CA THR A 245 28.21 -5.43 -17.22
C THR A 245 27.57 -6.82 -17.10
N ALA A 246 26.91 -7.11 -15.98
CA ALA A 246 26.29 -8.40 -15.72
C ALA A 246 25.16 -8.76 -16.71
N THR A 247 24.44 -7.76 -17.23
CA THR A 247 23.31 -7.92 -18.17
C THR A 247 23.68 -7.70 -19.65
N LYS A 248 24.96 -7.43 -19.96
CA LYS A 248 25.43 -6.99 -21.28
C LYS A 248 24.66 -5.77 -21.80
N ASN A 249 24.63 -4.72 -20.97
CA ASN A 249 23.87 -3.47 -21.17
C ASN A 249 22.37 -3.73 -21.44
N PHE A 250 21.75 -4.58 -20.61
CA PHE A 250 20.34 -4.96 -20.75
C PHE A 250 19.97 -5.51 -22.15
N SER A 251 20.84 -6.33 -22.75
CA SER A 251 20.60 -6.92 -24.08
C SER A 251 19.27 -7.69 -24.12
N ASP A 252 18.53 -7.55 -25.22
CA ASP A 252 17.31 -8.33 -25.47
C ASP A 252 17.59 -9.85 -25.52
N ASP A 253 18.82 -10.29 -25.85
CA ASP A 253 19.23 -11.71 -25.77
C ASP A 253 19.12 -12.27 -24.33
N ASN A 254 19.30 -11.40 -23.35
CA ASN A 254 19.22 -11.74 -21.93
C ASN A 254 17.81 -11.53 -21.35
N LYS A 255 16.82 -11.09 -22.14
CA LYS A 255 15.50 -10.72 -21.65
C LYS A 255 14.67 -11.94 -21.27
N LEU A 256 14.37 -12.06 -19.97
CA LEU A 256 13.53 -13.13 -19.41
C LEU A 256 12.04 -12.84 -19.55
N GLY A 257 11.65 -11.56 -19.56
CA GLY A 257 10.25 -11.16 -19.73
C GLY A 257 10.01 -9.67 -19.55
N GLN A 258 8.75 -9.27 -19.73
CA GLN A 258 8.31 -7.88 -19.57
C GLN A 258 6.95 -7.87 -18.85
N GLY A 259 6.94 -7.28 -17.66
CA GLY A 259 5.72 -7.09 -16.86
C GLY A 259 5.19 -5.66 -16.96
N ARG A 260 4.07 -5.40 -16.28
CA ARG A 260 3.46 -4.05 -16.18
C ARG A 260 4.43 -2.98 -15.62
N PHE A 261 5.39 -3.41 -14.81
CA PHE A 261 6.23 -2.52 -13.98
C PHE A 261 7.67 -2.38 -14.49
N GLY A 262 8.09 -3.18 -15.46
CA GLY A 262 9.46 -3.20 -15.95
C GLY A 262 9.80 -4.42 -16.79
N GLN A 263 11.04 -4.44 -17.26
CA GLN A 263 11.64 -5.56 -17.99
C GLN A 263 12.54 -6.36 -17.05
N VAL A 264 12.59 -7.68 -17.24
CA VAL A 264 13.42 -8.58 -16.43
C VAL A 264 14.47 -9.21 -17.33
N TYR A 265 15.72 -9.12 -16.92
CA TYR A 265 16.88 -9.64 -17.65
C TYR A 265 17.61 -10.69 -16.82
N LYS A 266 18.19 -11.69 -17.47
CA LYS A 266 19.21 -12.55 -16.88
C LYS A 266 20.52 -11.77 -16.84
N GLY A 267 21.29 -11.96 -15.77
CA GLY A 267 22.66 -11.50 -15.70
C GLY A 267 23.56 -12.49 -14.97
N THR A 268 24.86 -12.26 -15.07
CA THR A 268 25.87 -13.01 -14.33
C THR A 268 26.81 -12.02 -13.65
N LEU A 269 26.85 -12.05 -12.32
CA LEU A 269 27.74 -11.19 -11.53
C LEU A 269 29.22 -11.62 -11.71
N PRO A 270 30.21 -10.76 -11.39
CA PRO A 270 31.63 -11.08 -11.52
C PRO A 270 32.09 -12.31 -10.73
N ASN A 271 31.36 -12.71 -9.68
CA ASN A 271 31.60 -13.93 -8.91
C ASN A 271 30.99 -15.21 -9.54
N GLY A 272 30.45 -15.12 -10.77
CA GLY A 272 29.78 -16.21 -11.48
C GLY A 272 28.32 -16.45 -11.07
N GLN A 273 27.76 -15.68 -10.13
CA GLN A 273 26.38 -15.88 -9.67
C GLN A 273 25.37 -15.39 -10.72
N GLU A 274 24.46 -16.28 -11.12
CA GLU A 274 23.33 -15.92 -11.99
C GLU A 274 22.25 -15.14 -11.21
N ILE A 275 21.76 -14.06 -11.83
CA ILE A 275 20.81 -13.12 -11.24
C ILE A 275 19.66 -12.80 -12.20
N ALA A 276 18.51 -12.43 -11.65
CA ALA A 276 17.38 -11.85 -12.38
C ALA A 276 17.25 -10.35 -12.05
N VAL A 277 17.39 -9.50 -13.05
CA VAL A 277 17.46 -8.04 -12.94
C VAL A 277 16.16 -7.42 -13.44
N LYS A 278 15.31 -6.97 -12.51
CA LYS A 278 14.04 -6.27 -12.79
C LYS A 278 14.32 -4.77 -12.87
N ARG A 279 14.44 -4.25 -14.10
CA ARG A 279 14.61 -2.82 -14.38
C ARG A 279 13.23 -2.16 -14.50
N LEU A 280 12.90 -1.28 -13.57
CA LEU A 280 11.59 -0.61 -13.51
C LEU A 280 11.51 0.55 -14.51
N SER A 281 10.31 0.84 -15.01
CA SER A 281 10.12 1.90 -16.01
C SER A 281 10.38 3.31 -15.44
N ARG A 282 11.32 4.03 -16.07
CA ARG A 282 11.73 5.40 -15.73
C ARG A 282 10.55 6.38 -15.60
N SER A 283 9.53 6.24 -16.45
CA SER A 283 8.38 7.17 -16.52
C SER A 283 7.27 6.91 -15.49
N SER A 284 7.35 5.83 -14.71
CA SER A 284 6.25 5.45 -13.81
C SER A 284 6.42 6.01 -12.38
N ARG A 285 5.56 6.97 -12.00
CA ARG A 285 5.44 7.42 -10.58
C ARG A 285 5.09 6.25 -9.64
N GLN A 286 4.36 5.26 -10.15
CA GLN A 286 4.01 4.02 -9.45
C GLN A 286 5.23 3.14 -9.13
N GLY A 287 6.17 2.99 -10.07
CA GLY A 287 7.35 2.13 -9.89
C GLY A 287 8.26 2.54 -8.74
N ALA A 288 8.30 3.82 -8.35
CA ALA A 288 9.08 4.27 -7.19
C ALA A 288 8.50 3.78 -5.85
N GLY A 289 7.16 3.69 -5.73
CA GLY A 289 6.51 3.14 -4.54
C GLY A 289 6.67 1.63 -4.44
N GLU A 290 6.51 0.93 -5.57
CA GLU A 290 6.71 -0.51 -5.67
C GLU A 290 8.17 -0.90 -5.42
N PHE A 291 9.14 -0.15 -5.95
CA PHE A 291 10.55 -0.31 -5.64
C PHE A 291 10.83 -0.23 -4.13
N LYS A 292 10.35 0.84 -3.47
CA LYS A 292 10.56 1.02 -2.02
C LYS A 292 9.93 -0.14 -1.24
N ASN A 293 8.71 -0.55 -1.58
CA ASN A 293 8.06 -1.69 -0.91
C ASN A 293 8.85 -2.98 -1.10
N GLU A 294 9.18 -3.33 -2.34
CA GLU A 294 9.77 -4.61 -2.71
C GLU A 294 11.19 -4.76 -2.13
N VAL A 295 12.00 -3.70 -2.16
CA VAL A 295 13.33 -3.70 -1.52
C VAL A 295 13.24 -3.74 0.01
N LEU A 296 12.43 -2.88 0.65
CA LEU A 296 12.36 -2.83 2.12
C LEU A 296 11.72 -4.08 2.75
N LEU A 297 10.81 -4.73 2.03
CA LEU A 297 10.23 -6.02 2.44
C LEU A 297 11.23 -7.15 2.24
N LEU A 298 11.67 -7.38 1.00
CA LEU A 298 12.45 -8.58 0.69
C LEU A 298 13.86 -8.57 1.28
N ALA A 299 14.42 -7.41 1.65
CA ALA A 299 15.65 -7.34 2.44
C ALA A 299 15.53 -8.00 3.83
N LYS A 300 14.30 -8.20 4.34
CA LYS A 300 14.01 -8.83 5.64
C LYS A 300 13.40 -10.23 5.53
N LEU A 301 13.08 -10.70 4.32
CA LEU A 301 12.36 -11.95 4.10
C LEU A 301 13.31 -13.02 3.59
N GLN A 302 13.38 -14.14 4.32
CA GLN A 302 14.18 -15.29 3.93
C GLN A 302 13.41 -16.57 4.20
N HIS A 303 12.81 -17.13 3.15
CA HIS A 303 12.09 -18.39 3.21
C HIS A 303 12.24 -19.15 1.89
N ARG A 304 12.26 -20.49 1.95
CA ARG A 304 12.56 -21.35 0.78
C ARG A 304 11.57 -21.15 -0.38
N ASN A 305 10.31 -20.88 -0.05
CA ASN A 305 9.22 -20.65 -1.01
C ASN A 305 8.99 -19.18 -1.36
N LEU A 306 9.95 -18.29 -1.07
CA LEU A 306 9.97 -16.91 -1.56
C LEU A 306 11.16 -16.72 -2.51
N VAL A 307 11.03 -15.78 -3.46
CA VAL A 307 12.18 -15.32 -4.26
C VAL A 307 13.07 -14.44 -3.39
N LYS A 308 14.35 -14.81 -3.29
CA LYS A 308 15.37 -14.07 -2.54
C LYS A 308 15.80 -12.81 -3.28
N LEU A 309 15.76 -11.68 -2.58
CA LEU A 309 16.46 -10.45 -2.97
C LEU A 309 17.97 -10.64 -2.80
N ILE A 310 18.74 -10.36 -3.86
CA ILE A 310 20.20 -10.27 -3.81
C ILE A 310 20.63 -8.82 -3.62
N GLY A 311 19.89 -7.86 -4.19
CA GLY A 311 20.12 -6.44 -3.95
C GLY A 311 19.34 -5.52 -4.88
N PHE A 312 19.81 -4.28 -4.99
CA PHE A 312 19.17 -3.24 -5.81
C PHE A 312 20.19 -2.24 -6.35
N CYS A 313 19.82 -1.47 -7.36
CA CYS A 313 20.55 -0.30 -7.82
C CYS A 313 19.57 0.89 -7.87
N LEU A 314 20.01 2.03 -7.34
CA LEU A 314 19.30 3.30 -7.31
C LEU A 314 20.29 4.41 -7.66
N GLU A 315 20.37 4.75 -8.94
CA GLU A 315 21.35 5.71 -9.48
C GLU A 315 20.67 6.59 -10.54
N GLY A 316 20.69 7.91 -10.34
CA GLY A 316 19.94 8.85 -11.18
C GLY A 316 18.45 8.52 -11.24
N GLU A 317 17.93 8.22 -12.43
CA GLU A 317 16.55 7.77 -12.62
C GLU A 317 16.36 6.25 -12.51
N GLU A 318 17.43 5.45 -12.58
CA GLU A 318 17.36 3.99 -12.59
C GLU A 318 16.90 3.43 -11.25
N LYS A 319 15.96 2.47 -11.33
CA LYS A 319 15.40 1.75 -10.18
C LYS A 319 15.38 0.28 -10.56
N ILE A 320 16.35 -0.45 -10.05
CA ILE A 320 16.63 -1.82 -10.47
C ILE A 320 16.65 -2.73 -9.26
N ILE A 321 15.95 -3.86 -9.33
CA ILE A 321 15.93 -4.86 -8.26
C ILE A 321 16.56 -6.15 -8.77
N VAL A 322 17.44 -6.73 -7.97
CA VAL A 322 18.25 -7.90 -8.31
C VAL A 322 17.83 -9.07 -7.43
N TYR A 323 17.34 -10.14 -8.05
CA TYR A 323 16.91 -11.38 -7.40
C TYR A 323 17.83 -12.55 -7.75
N GLU A 324 17.71 -13.63 -6.99
CA GLU A 324 18.18 -14.94 -7.46
C GLU A 324 17.59 -15.29 -8.83
N PHE A 325 18.40 -15.87 -9.72
CA PHE A 325 17.87 -16.42 -10.96
C PHE A 325 17.13 -17.73 -10.68
N VAL A 326 15.86 -17.79 -11.07
CA VAL A 326 14.99 -18.96 -10.89
C VAL A 326 14.75 -19.62 -12.26
N PRO A 327 15.28 -20.83 -12.52
CA PRO A 327 15.47 -21.32 -13.88
C PRO A 327 14.19 -21.77 -14.59
N ASN A 328 13.25 -22.40 -13.89
CA ASN A 328 12.03 -22.95 -14.50
C ASN A 328 10.89 -21.92 -14.55
N LYS A 329 11.20 -20.69 -15.00
CA LYS A 329 10.24 -19.60 -15.29
C LYS A 329 9.12 -19.48 -14.23
N SER A 330 7.88 -19.22 -14.68
CA SER A 330 6.67 -19.07 -13.86
C SER A 330 5.71 -20.25 -14.05
N LEU A 331 4.86 -20.50 -13.05
CA LEU A 331 3.90 -21.60 -13.03
C LEU A 331 2.94 -21.58 -14.22
N ASP A 332 2.53 -20.39 -14.68
CA ASP A 332 1.63 -20.24 -15.82
C ASP A 332 2.21 -20.75 -17.14
N TYR A 333 3.54 -20.69 -17.30
CA TYR A 333 4.26 -21.28 -18.44
C TYR A 333 4.13 -22.79 -18.46
N PHE A 334 4.03 -23.46 -17.31
CA PHE A 334 3.85 -24.90 -17.25
C PHE A 334 2.38 -25.33 -17.19
N LEU A 335 1.49 -24.49 -16.67
CA LEU A 335 0.09 -24.82 -16.47
C LEU A 335 -0.78 -24.60 -17.73
N PHE A 336 -0.39 -23.67 -18.61
CA PHE A 336 -1.21 -23.26 -19.76
C PHE A 336 -0.53 -23.37 -21.13
N ASP A 337 0.78 -23.64 -21.22
CA ASP A 337 1.47 -23.92 -22.49
C ASP A 337 1.27 -25.41 -22.85
N PRO A 338 0.61 -25.74 -23.98
CA PRO A 338 0.37 -27.13 -24.39
C PRO A 338 1.63 -27.98 -24.51
N GLU A 339 2.78 -27.37 -24.80
CA GLU A 339 4.06 -28.10 -24.89
C GLU A 339 4.68 -28.41 -23.51
N LYS A 340 4.20 -27.77 -22.43
CA LYS A 340 4.79 -27.85 -21.08
C LYS A 340 3.86 -28.48 -20.04
N GLN A 341 2.54 -28.50 -20.29
CA GLN A 341 1.53 -29.07 -19.40
C GLN A 341 1.84 -30.50 -18.94
N GLY A 342 2.38 -31.35 -19.82
CA GLY A 342 2.81 -32.72 -19.48
C GLY A 342 3.96 -32.82 -18.45
N GLN A 343 4.59 -31.71 -18.07
CA GLN A 343 5.66 -31.67 -17.05
C GLN A 343 5.14 -31.38 -15.63
N LEU A 344 3.84 -31.07 -15.47
CA LEU A 344 3.19 -30.90 -14.17
C LEU A 344 2.22 -32.05 -13.88
N ASP A 345 2.78 -33.19 -13.49
CA ASP A 345 2.03 -34.28 -12.86
C ASP A 345 1.34 -33.81 -11.56
N TRP A 346 0.40 -34.63 -11.06
CA TRP A 346 -0.36 -34.30 -9.86
C TRP A 346 0.54 -34.12 -8.62
N ARG A 347 1.59 -34.93 -8.48
CA ARG A 347 2.52 -34.87 -7.35
C ARG A 347 3.28 -33.54 -7.30
N ARG A 348 3.67 -33.01 -8.47
CA ARG A 348 4.28 -31.67 -8.61
C ARG A 348 3.26 -30.58 -8.30
N ARG A 349 2.03 -30.68 -8.84
CA ARG A 349 0.94 -29.73 -8.55
C ARG A 349 0.62 -29.66 -7.05
N TRP A 350 0.54 -30.80 -6.36
CA TRP A 350 0.36 -30.87 -4.90
C TRP A 350 1.50 -30.17 -4.16
N LYS A 351 2.76 -30.51 -4.46
CA LYS A 351 3.94 -29.85 -3.85
C LYS A 351 3.97 -28.34 -4.09
N ILE A 352 3.49 -27.88 -5.25
CA ILE A 352 3.38 -26.46 -5.57
C ILE A 352 2.30 -25.80 -4.70
N ILE A 353 1.12 -26.40 -4.55
CA ILE A 353 0.06 -25.91 -3.65
C ILE A 353 0.59 -25.82 -2.20
N GLU A 354 1.22 -26.89 -1.72
CA GLU A 354 1.79 -26.97 -0.36
C GLU A 354 2.89 -25.93 -0.13
N GLY A 355 3.84 -25.80 -1.07
CA GLY A 355 4.94 -24.84 -0.96
C GLY A 355 4.48 -23.39 -1.01
N ILE A 356 3.47 -23.06 -1.82
CA ILE A 356 2.83 -21.74 -1.80
C ILE A 356 2.15 -21.50 -0.46
N ALA A 357 1.44 -22.50 0.07
CA ALA A 357 0.79 -22.39 1.37
C ALA A 357 1.80 -22.16 2.51
N ARG A 358 2.94 -22.86 2.52
CA ARG A 358 4.03 -22.63 3.49
C ARG A 358 4.66 -21.25 3.33
N GLY A 359 4.78 -20.75 2.10
CA GLY A 359 5.22 -19.38 1.82
C GLY A 359 4.28 -18.31 2.37
N PHE A 360 2.96 -18.50 2.25
CA PHE A 360 1.97 -17.56 2.81
C PHE A 360 1.82 -17.67 4.34
N LEU A 361 1.96 -18.87 4.92
CA LEU A 361 2.03 -19.02 6.38
C LEU A 361 3.17 -18.16 6.95
N TYR A 362 4.36 -18.25 6.35
CA TYR A 362 5.50 -17.42 6.73
C TYR A 362 5.19 -15.91 6.62
N LEU A 363 4.57 -15.45 5.53
CA LEU A 363 4.21 -14.04 5.36
C LEU A 363 3.14 -13.54 6.36
N HIS A 364 2.17 -14.39 6.72
CA HIS A 364 1.03 -14.00 7.54
C HIS A 364 1.27 -14.11 9.05
N GLU A 365 2.12 -15.05 9.47
CA GLU A 365 2.27 -15.49 10.86
C GLU A 365 3.74 -15.40 11.35
N ASP A 366 4.73 -15.87 10.57
CA ASP A 366 6.12 -16.02 11.07
C ASP A 366 7.07 -14.83 10.81
N SER A 367 6.83 -14.03 9.76
CA SER A 367 7.84 -13.11 9.19
C SER A 367 8.14 -11.82 9.98
N GLN A 368 7.43 -11.57 11.08
CA GLN A 368 7.59 -10.46 12.03
C GLN A 368 8.25 -9.19 11.43
N PRO A 369 7.50 -8.36 10.67
CA PRO A 369 6.06 -8.15 10.77
C PRO A 369 5.20 -8.98 9.79
N ARG A 370 3.90 -9.05 10.06
CA ARG A 370 2.88 -9.63 9.16
C ARG A 370 2.81 -8.87 7.84
N ILE A 371 2.75 -9.59 6.72
CA ILE A 371 2.77 -9.04 5.36
C ILE A 371 1.61 -9.59 4.53
N ILE A 372 0.84 -8.71 3.90
CA ILE A 372 -0.23 -9.06 2.95
C ILE A 372 0.26 -8.80 1.53
N HIS A 373 0.20 -9.79 0.63
CA HIS A 373 0.81 -9.75 -0.70
C HIS A 373 -0.05 -9.01 -1.75
N ARG A 374 -1.37 -9.19 -1.74
CA ARG A 374 -2.37 -8.50 -2.59
C ARG A 374 -2.30 -8.70 -4.12
N ASP A 375 -1.37 -9.49 -4.63
CA ASP A 375 -1.27 -9.81 -6.07
C ASP A 375 -0.80 -11.26 -6.29
N LEU A 376 -1.32 -12.21 -5.51
CA LEU A 376 -1.04 -13.62 -5.76
C LEU A 376 -1.72 -14.05 -7.07
N LYS A 377 -0.95 -14.68 -7.96
CA LYS A 377 -1.39 -15.28 -9.22
C LYS A 377 -0.34 -16.26 -9.75
N VAL A 378 -0.74 -17.12 -10.68
CA VAL A 378 0.14 -18.10 -11.37
C VAL A 378 1.40 -17.47 -12.00
N ASN A 379 1.32 -16.26 -12.56
CA ASN A 379 2.50 -15.54 -13.10
C ASN A 379 3.51 -15.09 -12.03
N ASN A 380 3.08 -14.95 -10.77
CA ASN A 380 3.92 -14.51 -9.65
C ASN A 380 4.48 -15.70 -8.83
N ILE A 381 4.24 -16.94 -9.27
CA ILE A 381 4.90 -18.14 -8.74
C ILE A 381 5.98 -18.56 -9.72
N LEU A 382 7.25 -18.46 -9.31
CA LEU A 382 8.38 -19.00 -10.07
C LEU A 382 8.70 -20.43 -9.62
N LEU A 383 9.33 -21.23 -10.49
CA LEU A 383 9.72 -22.61 -10.17
C LEU A 383 11.24 -22.78 -10.18
N ASP A 384 11.80 -23.31 -9.09
CA ASP A 384 13.24 -23.62 -9.03
C ASP A 384 13.59 -24.86 -9.89
N GLN A 385 14.88 -25.21 -9.92
CA GLN A 385 15.42 -26.34 -10.69
C GLN A 385 14.70 -27.68 -10.40
N ASP A 386 14.19 -27.84 -9.17
CA ASP A 386 13.54 -29.03 -8.64
C ASP A 386 11.99 -28.94 -8.71
N MET A 387 11.48 -27.91 -9.41
CA MET A 387 10.06 -27.56 -9.56
C MET A 387 9.36 -27.15 -8.25
N ASN A 388 10.08 -26.67 -7.25
CA ASN A 388 9.46 -26.10 -6.05
C ASN A 388 9.03 -24.64 -6.29
N PRO A 389 7.92 -24.18 -5.68
CA PRO A 389 7.42 -22.82 -5.88
C PRO A 389 8.19 -21.78 -5.07
N LYS A 390 8.45 -20.63 -5.70
CA LYS A 390 8.95 -19.39 -5.10
C LYS A 390 8.00 -18.24 -5.43
N ILE A 391 7.34 -17.68 -4.42
CA ILE A 391 6.46 -16.52 -4.56
C ILE A 391 7.30 -15.27 -4.83
N ALA A 392 6.87 -14.47 -5.81
CA ALA A 392 7.58 -13.30 -6.34
C ALA A 392 6.68 -12.06 -6.43
N ASN A 393 7.28 -10.91 -6.74
CA ASN A 393 6.60 -9.64 -7.09
C ASN A 393 5.88 -8.95 -5.91
N PHE A 394 6.66 -8.45 -4.95
CA PHE A 394 6.19 -7.87 -3.68
C PHE A 394 5.91 -6.36 -3.73
N GLY A 395 6.02 -5.70 -4.90
CA GLY A 395 5.80 -4.25 -5.02
C GLY A 395 4.45 -3.75 -4.49
N MET A 396 3.43 -4.61 -4.49
CA MET A 396 2.08 -4.31 -4.00
C MET A 396 1.82 -4.70 -2.54
N ALA A 397 2.75 -5.41 -1.90
CA ALA A 397 2.56 -5.94 -0.56
C ALA A 397 2.49 -4.82 0.50
N ARG A 398 1.96 -5.16 1.67
CA ARG A 398 1.77 -4.23 2.80
C ARG A 398 2.15 -4.89 4.12
N ILE A 399 2.91 -4.16 4.92
CA ILE A 399 3.20 -4.49 6.32
C ILE A 399 1.96 -4.14 7.16
N PHE A 400 1.55 -5.06 8.03
CA PHE A 400 0.59 -4.80 9.11
C PHE A 400 1.33 -4.63 10.43
N GLY A 401 0.88 -3.67 11.24
CA GLY A 401 1.27 -3.59 12.65
C GLY A 401 0.76 -4.80 13.45
N VAL A 402 1.30 -5.00 14.65
CA VAL A 402 0.98 -6.16 15.51
C VAL A 402 -0.53 -6.31 15.71
N ASP A 403 -1.21 -5.19 15.99
CA ASP A 403 -2.65 -5.14 16.30
C ASP A 403 -3.53 -4.96 15.05
N GLN A 404 -2.94 -4.88 13.85
CA GLN A 404 -3.68 -4.67 12.62
C GLN A 404 -4.17 -6.00 12.01
N SER A 405 -5.49 -6.18 12.02
CA SER A 405 -6.19 -7.31 11.40
C SER A 405 -6.67 -7.03 9.97
N GLN A 406 -6.95 -5.76 9.64
CA GLN A 406 -7.45 -5.31 8.34
C GLN A 406 -6.84 -3.96 7.94
N GLY A 407 -6.67 -3.76 6.63
CA GLY A 407 -6.28 -2.50 6.02
C GLY A 407 -7.32 -2.07 4.98
N ASN A 408 -7.32 -0.77 4.66
CA ASN A 408 -8.16 -0.20 3.61
C ASN A 408 -7.31 0.59 2.61
N THR A 409 -7.82 0.77 1.39
CA THR A 409 -7.15 1.56 0.35
C THR A 409 -8.14 1.98 -0.73
N SER A 410 -8.04 3.19 -1.27
CA SER A 410 -8.83 3.53 -2.47
C SER A 410 -8.23 2.96 -3.75
N VAL A 411 -6.96 2.52 -3.72
CA VAL A 411 -6.23 2.06 -4.89
C VAL A 411 -6.42 0.55 -5.01
N ILE A 412 -7.55 0.18 -5.59
CA ILE A 412 -7.84 -1.20 -5.99
C ILE A 412 -6.88 -1.54 -7.12
N ALA A 413 -5.90 -2.38 -6.79
CA ALA A 413 -4.89 -2.87 -7.72
C ALA A 413 -4.70 -4.37 -7.46
N GLY A 414 -4.53 -5.15 -8.52
CA GLY A 414 -4.38 -6.60 -8.44
C GLY A 414 -4.79 -7.21 -9.76
N THR A 415 -4.85 -8.53 -9.80
CA THR A 415 -5.22 -9.26 -11.00
C THR A 415 -6.69 -9.68 -10.92
N TYR A 416 -7.48 -9.30 -11.93
CA TYR A 416 -8.91 -9.60 -11.96
C TYR A 416 -9.16 -11.12 -11.89
N GLY A 417 -10.20 -11.52 -11.16
CA GLY A 417 -10.50 -12.93 -10.82
C GLY A 417 -9.80 -13.46 -9.57
N TYR A 418 -8.58 -13.01 -9.23
CA TYR A 418 -7.94 -13.33 -7.95
C TYR A 418 -8.35 -12.37 -6.82
N MET A 419 -8.79 -11.15 -7.16
CA MET A 419 -9.21 -10.16 -6.16
C MET A 419 -10.54 -10.58 -5.51
N PRO A 420 -10.63 -10.66 -4.16
CA PRO A 420 -11.87 -10.95 -3.46
C PRO A 420 -12.85 -9.77 -3.53
N PRO A 421 -14.16 -10.00 -3.30
CA PRO A 421 -15.19 -8.97 -3.45
C PRO A 421 -15.01 -7.78 -2.50
N GLU A 422 -14.65 -7.99 -1.23
CA GLU A 422 -14.47 -6.90 -0.27
C GLU A 422 -13.30 -5.97 -0.65
N TYR A 423 -12.29 -6.52 -1.32
CA TYR A 423 -11.17 -5.76 -1.86
C TYR A 423 -11.52 -5.07 -3.17
N ALA A 424 -12.18 -5.77 -4.10
CA ALA A 424 -12.55 -5.25 -5.41
C ALA A 424 -13.64 -4.16 -5.34
N LEU A 425 -14.53 -4.19 -4.33
CA LEU A 425 -15.64 -3.25 -4.17
C LEU A 425 -15.37 -2.13 -3.16
N HIS A 426 -14.62 -2.42 -2.10
CA HIS A 426 -14.44 -1.49 -0.97
C HIS A 426 -12.96 -1.22 -0.64
N GLY A 427 -12.02 -1.86 -1.35
CA GLY A 427 -10.59 -1.72 -1.08
C GLY A 427 -10.14 -2.24 0.28
N LEU A 428 -10.96 -3.08 0.92
CA LEU A 428 -10.63 -3.73 2.19
C LEU A 428 -9.72 -4.93 1.93
N PHE A 429 -8.58 -5.01 2.60
CA PHE A 429 -7.64 -6.12 2.46
C PHE A 429 -7.15 -6.61 3.81
N SER A 430 -6.87 -7.91 3.90
CA SER A 430 -6.37 -8.58 5.09
C SER A 430 -5.64 -9.87 4.70
N VAL A 431 -5.17 -10.65 5.67
CA VAL A 431 -4.70 -12.03 5.42
C VAL A 431 -5.73 -12.84 4.63
N LYS A 432 -7.03 -12.70 4.95
CA LYS A 432 -8.15 -13.39 4.29
C LYS A 432 -8.34 -13.01 2.81
N SER A 433 -7.72 -11.92 2.35
CA SER A 433 -7.74 -11.51 0.95
C SER A 433 -6.67 -12.23 0.12
N ASP A 434 -5.51 -12.51 0.72
CA ASP A 434 -4.52 -13.42 0.15
C ASP A 434 -5.05 -14.88 0.18
N ILE A 435 -5.76 -15.31 1.24
CA ILE A 435 -6.42 -16.63 1.29
C ILE A 435 -7.35 -16.83 0.09
N TYR A 436 -8.18 -15.84 -0.25
CA TYR A 436 -9.05 -15.93 -1.42
C TYR A 436 -8.25 -16.07 -2.71
N SER A 437 -7.21 -15.25 -2.87
CA SER A 437 -6.32 -15.30 -4.04
C SER A 437 -5.64 -16.67 -4.17
N PHE A 438 -5.27 -17.29 -3.04
CA PHE A 438 -4.71 -18.64 -2.96
C PHE A 438 -5.74 -19.70 -3.35
N GLY A 439 -6.98 -19.60 -2.87
CA GLY A 439 -8.06 -20.51 -3.26
C GLY A 439 -8.30 -20.51 -4.76
N VAL A 440 -8.38 -19.32 -5.38
CA VAL A 440 -8.50 -19.18 -6.84
C VAL A 440 -7.32 -19.85 -7.56
N LEU A 441 -6.08 -19.61 -7.09
CA LEU A 441 -4.87 -20.19 -7.66
C LEU A 441 -4.84 -21.73 -7.53
N VAL A 442 -5.31 -22.29 -6.42
CA VAL A 442 -5.48 -23.74 -6.23
C VAL A 442 -6.45 -24.32 -7.25
N LEU A 443 -7.59 -23.67 -7.49
CA LEU A 443 -8.58 -24.12 -8.47
C LEU A 443 -8.06 -24.04 -9.92
N GLU A 444 -7.21 -23.06 -10.27
CA GLU A 444 -6.50 -23.03 -11.56
C GLU A 444 -5.52 -24.21 -11.68
N ILE A 445 -4.71 -24.48 -10.64
CA ILE A 445 -3.74 -25.59 -10.65
C ILE A 445 -4.44 -26.94 -10.86
N ILE A 446 -5.57 -27.19 -10.19
CA ILE A 446 -6.32 -28.45 -10.30
C ILE A 446 -6.92 -28.60 -11.69
N SER A 447 -7.52 -27.54 -12.24
CA SER A 447 -8.28 -27.61 -13.49
C SER A 447 -7.47 -27.43 -14.76
N GLY A 448 -6.26 -26.84 -14.67
CA GLY A 448 -5.51 -26.40 -15.84
C GLY A 448 -6.18 -25.26 -16.63
N LYS A 449 -7.31 -24.72 -16.14
CA LYS A 449 -8.10 -23.69 -16.83
C LYS A 449 -7.71 -22.31 -16.32
N LYS A 450 -7.24 -21.46 -17.22
CA LYS A 450 -6.89 -20.07 -16.93
C LYS A 450 -8.15 -19.23 -16.67
N ILE A 451 -8.18 -18.42 -15.60
CA ILE A 451 -9.33 -17.54 -15.28
C ILE A 451 -9.86 -16.77 -16.49
N SER A 452 -8.96 -16.27 -17.36
CA SER A 452 -9.35 -15.46 -18.52
C SER A 452 -10.11 -16.22 -19.62
N SER A 453 -10.12 -17.57 -19.64
CA SER A 453 -10.90 -18.33 -20.63
C SER A 453 -12.41 -18.25 -20.38
N PHE A 454 -12.82 -18.02 -19.14
CA PHE A 454 -14.23 -17.89 -18.75
C PHE A 454 -14.87 -16.57 -19.20
N ASN A 455 -14.07 -15.61 -19.67
CA ASN A 455 -14.56 -14.35 -20.25
C ASN A 455 -15.18 -14.53 -21.66
N GLN A 456 -15.14 -15.73 -22.24
CA GLN A 456 -15.57 -16.03 -23.62
C GLN A 456 -16.74 -17.02 -23.71
N THR A 457 -17.24 -17.54 -22.58
CA THR A 457 -18.37 -18.49 -22.54
C THR A 457 -19.69 -17.78 -22.28
N ASP A 458 -20.72 -18.10 -23.08
CA ASP A 458 -22.08 -17.52 -22.99
C ASP A 458 -22.75 -17.65 -21.61
N SER A 459 -22.23 -18.54 -20.75
CA SER A 459 -22.65 -18.73 -19.36
C SER A 459 -22.39 -17.51 -18.45
N GLY A 460 -21.39 -16.67 -18.76
CA GLY A 460 -20.99 -15.54 -17.91
C GLY A 460 -20.35 -15.90 -16.56
N ASP A 461 -20.15 -17.20 -16.30
CA ASP A 461 -19.69 -17.77 -15.03
C ASP A 461 -18.15 -17.92 -14.99
N GLY A 462 -17.51 -17.27 -14.02
CA GLY A 462 -16.06 -17.41 -13.79
C GLY A 462 -15.65 -18.77 -13.21
N LEU A 463 -14.34 -19.08 -13.23
CA LEU A 463 -13.76 -20.35 -12.74
C LEU A 463 -14.33 -20.83 -11.40
N VAL A 464 -14.47 -19.92 -10.42
CA VAL A 464 -15.02 -20.25 -9.08
C VAL A 464 -16.47 -20.75 -9.16
N SER A 465 -17.29 -20.18 -10.06
CA SER A 465 -18.68 -20.59 -10.29
C SER A 465 -18.76 -21.95 -10.99
N TYR A 466 -17.89 -22.18 -11.98
CA TYR A 466 -17.74 -23.47 -12.65
C TYR A 466 -17.39 -24.60 -11.66
N VAL A 467 -16.37 -24.41 -10.82
CA VAL A 467 -15.99 -25.41 -9.80
C VAL A 467 -17.10 -25.62 -8.76
N TRP A 468 -17.72 -24.53 -8.29
CA TRP A 468 -18.82 -24.64 -7.33
C TRP A 468 -20.02 -25.42 -7.87
N THR A 469 -20.35 -25.23 -9.15
CA THR A 469 -21.45 -25.96 -9.81
C THR A 469 -21.18 -27.46 -9.85
N HIS A 470 -19.96 -27.87 -10.22
CA HIS A 470 -19.54 -29.28 -10.17
C HIS A 470 -19.52 -29.85 -8.74
N TRP A 471 -19.08 -29.07 -7.75
CA TRP A 471 -19.12 -29.47 -6.34
C TRP A 471 -20.55 -29.70 -5.85
N LYS A 472 -21.47 -28.75 -6.11
CA LYS A 472 -22.88 -28.84 -5.73
C LYS A 472 -23.61 -30.00 -6.41
N ASN A 473 -23.27 -30.29 -7.66
CA ASN A 473 -23.90 -31.36 -8.44
C ASN A 473 -23.31 -32.76 -8.15
N GLY A 474 -22.35 -32.88 -7.22
CA GLY A 474 -21.72 -34.17 -6.88
C GLY A 474 -20.73 -34.67 -7.93
N THR A 475 -20.30 -33.81 -8.87
CA THR A 475 -19.33 -34.11 -9.94
C THR A 475 -18.01 -33.32 -9.84
N PRO A 476 -17.39 -33.14 -8.65
CA PRO A 476 -16.18 -32.32 -8.52
C PRO A 476 -14.96 -32.89 -9.27
N MET A 477 -14.93 -34.18 -9.60
CA MET A 477 -13.82 -34.75 -10.37
C MET A 477 -13.76 -34.28 -11.82
N ASP A 478 -14.88 -33.83 -12.39
CA ASP A 478 -14.95 -33.33 -13.77
C ASP A 478 -14.24 -31.97 -13.96
N VAL A 479 -13.87 -31.33 -12.84
CA VAL A 479 -13.05 -30.11 -12.80
C VAL A 479 -11.57 -30.40 -13.09
N LEU A 480 -11.10 -31.62 -12.81
CA LEU A 480 -9.69 -32.00 -12.90
C LEU A 480 -9.16 -31.84 -14.33
N ASP A 481 -7.93 -31.32 -14.45
CA ASP A 481 -7.23 -31.20 -15.72
C ASP A 481 -7.15 -32.56 -16.45
N PRO A 482 -7.74 -32.71 -17.66
CA PRO A 482 -7.73 -33.97 -18.41
C PRO A 482 -6.33 -34.49 -18.78
N ILE A 483 -5.29 -33.66 -18.71
CA ILE A 483 -3.90 -34.05 -18.96
C ILE A 483 -3.34 -34.92 -17.81
N LEU A 484 -3.96 -34.87 -16.63
CA LEU A 484 -3.57 -35.68 -15.47
C LEU A 484 -4.11 -37.11 -15.59
N ILE A 485 -3.46 -37.90 -16.43
CA ILE A 485 -3.80 -39.30 -16.67
C ILE A 485 -3.14 -40.19 -15.58
N ASP A 486 -3.98 -40.95 -14.87
CA ASP A 486 -3.69 -42.11 -13.99
C ASP A 486 -2.74 -41.96 -12.77
N SER A 487 -2.11 -40.80 -12.53
CA SER A 487 -1.10 -40.63 -11.45
C SER A 487 -1.51 -39.76 -10.25
N TYR A 488 -2.79 -39.80 -9.85
CA TYR A 488 -3.31 -39.00 -8.73
C TYR A 488 -4.17 -39.80 -7.74
N SER A 489 -4.15 -39.40 -6.47
CA SER A 489 -5.12 -39.88 -5.48
C SER A 489 -6.42 -39.08 -5.60
N ARG A 490 -7.55 -39.76 -5.84
CA ARG A 490 -8.88 -39.12 -5.89
C ARG A 490 -9.17 -38.32 -4.61
N ASN A 491 -8.73 -38.81 -3.46
CA ASN A 491 -8.95 -38.15 -2.17
C ASN A 491 -8.13 -36.86 -2.02
N GLU A 492 -6.90 -36.83 -2.56
CA GLU A 492 -6.07 -35.62 -2.61
C GLU A 492 -6.71 -34.55 -3.52
N VAL A 493 -7.18 -34.95 -4.70
CA VAL A 493 -7.87 -34.03 -5.64
C VAL A 493 -9.11 -33.43 -4.99
N LEU A 494 -10.02 -34.27 -4.47
CA LEU A 494 -11.24 -33.81 -3.81
C LEU A 494 -10.95 -32.86 -2.64
N ARG A 495 -9.91 -33.18 -1.85
CA ARG A 495 -9.42 -32.33 -0.75
C ARG A 495 -8.93 -30.97 -1.24
N CYS A 496 -8.10 -30.92 -2.29
CA CYS A 496 -7.62 -29.65 -2.83
C CYS A 496 -8.77 -28.80 -3.41
N ILE A 497 -9.78 -29.42 -4.03
CA ILE A 497 -10.99 -28.72 -4.48
C ILE A 497 -11.76 -28.15 -3.28
N GLN A 498 -11.97 -28.95 -2.23
CA GLN A 498 -12.68 -28.53 -1.02
C GLN A 498 -11.96 -27.38 -0.31
N ILE A 499 -10.62 -27.46 -0.16
CA ILE A 499 -9.79 -26.39 0.41
C ILE A 499 -9.85 -25.13 -0.47
N GLY A 500 -9.73 -25.28 -1.79
CA GLY A 500 -9.87 -24.16 -2.74
C GLY A 500 -11.20 -23.43 -2.58
N LEU A 501 -12.30 -24.17 -2.48
CA LEU A 501 -13.65 -23.64 -2.23
C LEU A 501 -13.80 -22.99 -0.84
N LEU A 502 -13.21 -23.55 0.21
CA LEU A 502 -13.16 -22.92 1.55
C LEU A 502 -12.34 -21.62 1.55
N CYS A 503 -11.32 -21.53 0.71
CA CYS A 503 -10.52 -20.31 0.59
C CYS A 503 -11.26 -19.17 -0.14
N VAL A 504 -12.17 -19.47 -1.08
CA VAL A 504 -12.93 -18.46 -1.87
C VAL A 504 -14.32 -18.11 -1.33
N GLN A 505 -14.57 -18.38 -0.04
CA GLN A 505 -15.84 -18.07 0.62
C GLN A 505 -16.19 -16.58 0.58
N ARG A 506 -17.49 -16.28 0.54
CA ARG A 506 -17.99 -14.90 0.40
C ARG A 506 -17.56 -14.02 1.56
N ASP A 507 -17.86 -14.43 2.79
CA ASP A 507 -17.40 -13.72 3.99
C ASP A 507 -15.91 -14.00 4.24
N PRO A 508 -15.06 -12.98 4.44
CA PRO A 508 -13.69 -13.18 4.90
C PRO A 508 -13.57 -13.96 6.21
N ALA A 509 -14.58 -13.95 7.08
CA ALA A 509 -14.60 -14.71 8.34
C ALA A 509 -14.55 -16.23 8.08
N ASP A 510 -15.36 -16.73 7.15
CA ASP A 510 -15.52 -18.16 6.81
C ASP A 510 -14.28 -18.78 6.15
N ARG A 511 -13.41 -17.96 5.56
CA ARG A 511 -12.16 -18.42 4.93
C ARG A 511 -11.19 -18.95 6.01
N PRO A 512 -10.48 -20.07 5.79
CA PRO A 512 -9.51 -20.59 6.76
C PRO A 512 -8.30 -19.65 6.96
N THR A 513 -7.50 -19.88 8.01
CA THR A 513 -6.13 -19.32 8.13
C THR A 513 -5.14 -20.16 7.33
N MET A 514 -3.94 -19.64 7.05
CA MET A 514 -2.91 -20.44 6.38
C MET A 514 -2.45 -21.63 7.23
N ALA A 515 -2.34 -21.47 8.54
CA ALA A 515 -2.08 -22.60 9.45
C ALA A 515 -3.15 -23.70 9.32
N ALA A 516 -4.43 -23.34 9.23
CA ALA A 516 -5.51 -24.31 9.02
C ALA A 516 -5.43 -24.98 7.63
N VAL A 517 -5.09 -24.23 6.57
CA VAL A 517 -4.86 -24.79 5.23
C VAL A 517 -3.73 -25.83 5.24
N ILE A 518 -2.61 -25.54 5.90
CA ILE A 518 -1.50 -26.50 6.05
C ILE A 518 -1.96 -27.77 6.79
N LEU A 519 -2.69 -27.62 7.90
CA LEU A 519 -3.22 -28.78 8.65
C LEU A 519 -4.17 -29.63 7.79
N MET A 520 -5.02 -29.01 6.97
CA MET A 520 -5.94 -29.71 6.06
C MET A 520 -5.21 -30.43 4.91
N LEU A 521 -4.10 -29.88 4.42
CA LEU A 521 -3.24 -30.54 3.42
C LEU A 521 -2.50 -31.74 4.05
N ASP A 522 -1.76 -31.51 5.14
CA ASP A 522 -0.84 -32.49 5.73
C ASP A 522 -1.57 -33.67 6.42
N SER A 523 -2.79 -33.47 6.95
CA SER A 523 -3.46 -34.46 7.79
C SER A 523 -4.47 -35.32 7.02
N CYS A 524 -4.13 -36.56 6.68
CA CYS A 524 -5.07 -37.49 6.01
C CYS A 524 -6.43 -37.65 6.72
N SER A 525 -6.46 -37.55 8.06
CA SER A 525 -7.66 -37.70 8.89
C SER A 525 -8.34 -36.40 9.35
N ALA A 526 -7.90 -35.22 8.89
CA ALA A 526 -8.56 -33.96 9.29
C ALA A 526 -9.98 -33.86 8.73
N THR A 527 -10.94 -33.55 9.61
CA THR A 527 -12.32 -33.25 9.23
C THR A 527 -12.38 -31.86 8.57
N ILE A 528 -12.49 -31.82 7.24
CA ILE A 528 -12.57 -30.58 6.49
C ILE A 528 -14.03 -30.10 6.43
N PRO A 529 -14.34 -28.83 6.80
CA PRO A 529 -15.70 -28.29 6.71
C PRO A 529 -16.28 -28.33 5.28
N VAL A 530 -17.59 -28.50 5.16
CA VAL A 530 -18.27 -28.40 3.86
C VAL A 530 -18.30 -26.92 3.43
N PRO A 531 -17.78 -26.55 2.24
CA PRO A 531 -17.78 -25.17 1.78
C PRO A 531 -19.20 -24.66 1.50
N GLN A 532 -19.43 -23.38 1.79
CA GLN A 532 -20.66 -22.64 1.47
C GLN A 532 -20.53 -21.97 0.08
N PRO A 533 -21.61 -21.36 -0.46
CA PRO A 533 -21.55 -20.69 -1.76
C PRO A 533 -20.48 -19.57 -1.79
N PRO A 534 -19.52 -19.61 -2.74
CA PRO A 534 -18.44 -18.64 -2.81
C PRO A 534 -18.89 -17.26 -3.32
N ALA A 535 -17.97 -16.30 -3.35
CA ALA A 535 -18.23 -15.00 -3.94
C ALA A 535 -18.38 -15.07 -5.47
N PHE A 536 -19.61 -15.00 -5.97
CA PHE A 536 -19.87 -14.89 -7.42
C PHE A 536 -19.73 -13.43 -7.89
N PHE A 537 -18.88 -13.20 -8.90
CA PHE A 537 -18.92 -11.99 -9.72
C PHE A 537 -19.69 -12.31 -11.01
N LEU A 538 -20.81 -11.61 -11.25
CA LEU A 538 -21.49 -11.64 -12.55
C LEU A 538 -20.94 -10.54 -13.45
N HIS A 539 -20.53 -10.90 -14.66
CA HIS A 539 -20.19 -9.92 -15.70
C HIS A 539 -21.47 -9.43 -16.37
N SER A 540 -21.87 -8.17 -16.09
CA SER A 540 -22.87 -7.50 -16.92
C SER A 540 -22.24 -7.14 -18.27
N THR A 541 -22.80 -7.67 -19.36
CA THR A 541 -22.44 -7.25 -20.72
C THR A 541 -22.97 -5.84 -21.01
N SER A 542 -22.22 -5.08 -21.80
CA SER A 542 -22.33 -3.63 -22.02
C SER A 542 -22.01 -2.76 -20.78
N GLY A 543 -21.23 -1.70 -21.01
CA GLY A 543 -20.51 -1.02 -19.93
C GLY A 543 -21.35 -0.08 -19.07
N GLN A 544 -21.79 -0.55 -17.91
CA GLN A 544 -22.01 0.25 -16.68
C GLN A 544 -22.22 -0.66 -15.46
N SER A 545 -21.57 -0.32 -14.33
CA SER A 545 -21.71 -0.88 -12.97
C SER A 545 -21.51 -2.39 -12.75
N PHE A 546 -20.71 -2.73 -11.73
CA PHE A 546 -20.73 -4.07 -11.12
C PHE A 546 -21.93 -4.17 -10.16
N THR A 547 -22.69 -5.26 -10.22
CA THR A 547 -23.82 -5.50 -9.32
C THR A 547 -23.84 -6.95 -8.85
N LEU A 548 -23.75 -7.16 -7.54
CA LEU A 548 -24.01 -8.46 -6.92
C LEU A 548 -25.53 -8.71 -6.93
N LYS A 549 -25.99 -9.78 -7.58
CA LYS A 549 -27.31 -10.35 -7.29
C LYS A 549 -27.16 -11.37 -6.16
N ALA A 550 -27.85 -11.15 -5.06
CA ALA A 550 -28.17 -12.24 -4.15
C ALA A 550 -29.17 -13.17 -4.86
N LEU A 551 -28.98 -14.49 -4.73
CA LEU A 551 -30.07 -15.44 -4.87
C LEU A 551 -30.75 -15.53 -3.51
N ASP A 552 -32.09 -15.50 -3.52
CA ASP A 552 -32.90 -15.24 -2.34
C ASP A 552 -32.73 -16.28 -1.23
N LEU A 553 -32.72 -15.78 0.01
CA LEU A 553 -33.07 -16.53 1.22
C LEU A 553 -33.66 -15.54 2.22
N GLU A 554 -34.69 -15.99 2.93
CA GLU A 554 -35.77 -15.13 3.40
C GLU A 554 -35.42 -14.28 4.64
N SER A 555 -36.19 -13.20 4.80
CA SER A 555 -36.09 -12.25 5.90
C SER A 555 -36.45 -12.89 7.24
N ASP A 556 -35.67 -12.62 8.28
CA ASP A 556 -36.24 -12.47 9.62
C ASP A 556 -35.59 -11.32 10.42
N GLN A 557 -36.42 -10.58 11.15
CA GLN A 557 -36.05 -9.35 11.84
C GLN A 557 -35.81 -9.58 13.34
N SER A 558 -34.77 -8.99 13.93
CA SER A 558 -34.88 -8.49 15.32
C SER A 558 -33.83 -7.46 15.74
N ALA A 559 -34.36 -6.32 16.19
CA ALA A 559 -33.88 -5.42 17.26
C ALA A 559 -32.37 -5.19 17.48
N SER A 560 -31.95 -3.95 17.20
CA SER A 560 -30.71 -3.37 17.71
C SER A 560 -30.71 -3.18 19.24
N LYS A 561 -29.53 -3.32 19.86
CA LYS A 561 -29.19 -2.69 21.14
C LYS A 561 -27.84 -2.01 21.06
N SER A 562 -27.80 -0.76 21.52
CA SER A 562 -26.65 0.13 21.56
C SER A 562 -25.83 -0.01 22.85
N ALA A 563 -24.50 0.06 22.75
CA ALA A 563 -23.62 0.51 23.84
C ALA A 563 -22.35 1.17 23.25
N PRO A 564 -21.74 2.19 23.90
CA PRO A 564 -20.66 2.99 23.32
C PRO A 564 -19.28 2.70 23.94
N CYS A 565 -18.18 3.04 23.23
CA CYS A 565 -17.14 3.98 23.71
C CYS A 565 -15.94 4.15 22.74
N SER A 566 -15.18 5.23 23.00
CA SER A 566 -13.86 5.62 22.49
C SER A 566 -12.74 4.62 22.92
N VAL A 567 -11.47 4.66 22.47
CA VAL A 567 -10.53 5.78 22.22
C VAL A 567 -9.62 5.49 21.02
N ASN A 568 -9.05 6.53 20.40
CA ASN A 568 -8.17 6.40 19.22
C ASN A 568 -6.77 5.91 19.60
N GLU A 569 -6.28 4.87 18.92
CA GLU A 569 -4.83 4.60 18.80
C GLU A 569 -4.41 4.80 17.35
N ALA A 570 -3.47 5.72 17.12
CA ALA A 570 -2.98 6.09 15.79
C ALA A 570 -1.48 5.74 15.66
N SER A 571 -1.14 4.88 14.71
CA SER A 571 0.24 4.54 14.40
C SER A 571 0.94 5.69 13.66
N ILE A 572 2.03 6.17 14.24
CA ILE A 572 2.82 7.30 13.70
C ILE A 572 3.70 6.81 12.55
N THR A 573 3.66 7.50 11.41
CA THR A 573 4.44 7.13 10.22
C THR A 573 5.81 7.80 10.19
N GLU A 574 6.83 7.07 9.68
CA GLU A 574 8.15 7.63 9.42
C GLU A 574 8.11 8.58 8.20
N LEU A 575 7.94 9.86 8.49
CA LEU A 575 8.20 10.96 7.56
C LEU A 575 9.68 10.93 7.13
N HIS A 576 9.96 10.81 5.84
CA HIS A 576 11.30 11.08 5.31
C HIS A 576 11.29 12.35 4.45
N PRO A 577 12.34 13.19 4.50
CA PRO A 577 12.60 14.15 3.43
C PRO A 577 12.92 13.39 2.13
N ARG A 578 12.51 13.94 1.00
CA ARG A 578 12.75 13.35 -0.34
C ARG A 578 13.84 14.09 -1.10
#